data_AF-A0A925WVP7-F1
#
_entry.id   AF-A0A925WVP7-F1
#
_cell.length_a   1.000
_cell.length_b   1.000
_cell.length_c   1.000
_cell.angle_alpha   90.00
_cell.angle_beta   90.00
_cell.angle_gamma   90.00
#
_symmetry.space_group_name_H-M   'P 1'
#
loop_
_entity.id
_entity.type
_entity.pdbx_description
1 polymer ?
#
loop_
_entity_poly.entity_id
_entity_poly.type
_entity_poly.pdbx_seq_one_letter_code
_entity_poly.pdbx_strand_id
1 'polypeptide(L)'
;MAILETEGPRPESRAVGPESENPDAVLISETADMLAEEENRFGRREIRVTRSSVRLYDEAGTLLFSVPMADIKSARTEPLVGGARLELTTTTGVLPVATFSASVAARFSEMARGIEQLAKGEPLAIKLVDEKTRCEKCGRRLPEKDGKCPACVKRAAVFGRIMGYLNPYRLRAGIVVAVSLLSAASS
;
A
#
# COMPACT_ATOMS: atom_id res chain seq x y z
N MET A 1 17.29 36.96 -20.51
CA MET A 1 16.10 36.39 -19.84
C MET A 1 16.13 34.88 -20.05
N ALA A 2 16.60 34.14 -19.06
CA ALA A 2 16.53 32.68 -19.01
C ALA A 2 16.13 32.31 -17.59
N ILE A 3 15.17 31.41 -17.52
CA ILE A 3 14.24 31.20 -16.41
C ILE A 3 14.94 30.30 -15.39
N LEU A 4 14.98 30.73 -14.13
CA LEU A 4 15.49 29.96 -13.00
C LEU A 4 14.50 28.84 -12.69
N GLU A 5 14.89 27.58 -12.94
CA GLU A 5 14.20 26.40 -12.41
C GLU A 5 14.38 26.36 -10.90
N THR A 6 13.33 26.74 -10.16
CA THR A 6 13.23 26.58 -8.72
C THR A 6 13.06 25.09 -8.38
N GLU A 7 14.14 24.46 -7.89
CA GLU A 7 14.09 23.16 -7.21
C GLU A 7 13.17 23.24 -5.99
N GLY A 8 11.99 22.62 -6.08
CA GLY A 8 11.08 22.43 -4.95
C GLY A 8 11.66 21.44 -3.92
N PRO A 9 11.32 21.58 -2.63
CA PRO A 9 11.93 20.80 -1.57
C PRO A 9 11.57 19.30 -1.69
N ARG A 10 12.59 18.44 -1.62
CA ARG A 10 12.45 16.99 -1.46
C ARG A 10 11.66 16.70 -0.19
N PRO A 11 10.77 15.69 -0.16
CA PRO A 11 10.26 15.17 1.10
C PRO A 11 11.42 14.50 1.84
N GLU A 12 11.94 15.16 2.86
CA GLU A 12 12.89 14.59 3.81
C GLU A 12 12.22 13.38 4.49
N SER A 13 12.69 12.19 4.11
CA SER A 13 12.53 10.97 4.86
C SER A 13 13.19 11.14 6.23
N ARG A 14 12.42 11.53 7.25
CA ARG A 14 12.85 11.43 8.64
C ARG A 14 12.78 9.97 9.06
N ALA A 15 13.94 9.32 9.03
CA ALA A 15 14.17 8.08 9.74
C ALA A 15 13.87 8.32 11.23
N VAL A 16 12.88 7.61 11.76
CA VAL A 16 12.65 7.52 13.20
C VAL A 16 13.69 6.54 13.73
N GLY A 17 14.69 7.08 14.43
CA GLY A 17 15.70 6.29 15.14
C GLY A 17 15.08 5.48 16.28
N PRO A 18 15.77 4.43 16.76
CA PRO A 18 15.23 3.51 17.74
C PRO A 18 15.48 4.05 19.14
N GLU A 19 14.50 4.68 19.80
CA GLU A 19 14.49 4.65 21.27
C GLU A 19 13.16 5.08 21.90
N SER A 20 12.84 4.42 23.00
CA SER A 20 11.76 4.60 23.96
C SER A 20 10.45 3.83 23.72
N GLU A 21 10.18 2.96 24.68
CA GLU A 21 8.95 2.21 24.95
C GLU A 21 7.83 3.17 25.38
N ASN A 22 7.46 4.11 24.50
CA ASN A 22 6.40 5.07 24.74
C ASN A 22 5.05 4.46 24.31
N PRO A 23 4.06 4.30 25.20
CA PRO A 23 2.73 3.80 24.82
C PRO A 23 2.00 4.70 23.79
N ASP A 24 2.48 5.93 23.58
CA ASP A 24 2.05 6.84 22.52
C ASP A 24 2.98 6.84 21.29
N ALA A 25 3.85 5.83 21.14
CA ALA A 25 4.64 5.67 19.92
C ALA A 25 3.72 5.60 18.70
N VAL A 26 3.96 6.50 17.75
CA VAL A 26 3.25 6.53 16.47
C VAL A 26 3.63 5.28 15.68
N LEU A 27 2.65 4.43 15.42
CA LEU A 27 2.83 3.17 14.70
C LEU A 27 2.69 3.36 13.19
N ILE A 28 1.78 4.24 12.79
CA ILE A 28 1.49 4.58 11.40
C ILE A 28 1.29 6.09 11.33
N SER A 29 1.93 6.75 10.37
CA SER A 29 1.63 8.14 10.03
C SER A 29 1.49 8.29 8.52
N GLU A 30 0.41 8.90 8.07
CA GLU A 30 0.20 9.22 6.65
C GLU A 30 -0.35 10.64 6.50
N THR A 31 -0.13 11.23 5.32
CA THR A 31 -0.62 12.56 4.98
C THR A 31 -1.74 12.46 3.95
N ALA A 32 -2.92 12.98 4.31
CA ALA A 32 -4.00 13.24 3.37
C ALA A 32 -3.72 14.56 2.64
N ASP A 33 -3.92 14.55 1.32
CA ASP A 33 -3.63 15.65 0.41
C ASP A 33 -4.88 16.47 0.01
N MET A 34 -6.05 16.16 0.57
CA MET A 34 -7.29 16.90 0.34
C MET A 34 -7.95 17.36 1.65
N LEU A 35 -8.61 18.52 1.60
CA LEU A 35 -9.38 19.07 2.72
C LEU A 35 -10.85 18.66 2.58
N ALA A 36 -11.38 17.95 3.57
CA ALA A 36 -12.76 17.45 3.55
C ALA A 36 -13.81 18.57 3.74
N GLU A 37 -13.46 19.67 4.40
CA GLU A 37 -14.36 20.78 4.74
C GLU A 37 -14.56 21.79 3.61
N GLU A 38 -13.68 21.79 2.60
CA GLU A 38 -13.72 22.72 1.48
C GLU A 38 -13.57 21.94 0.17
N GLU A 39 -14.70 21.67 -0.48
CA GLU A 39 -14.80 20.86 -1.70
C GLU A 39 -13.78 21.34 -2.76
N ASN A 40 -12.95 20.43 -3.26
CA ASN A 40 -11.90 20.64 -4.27
C ASN A 40 -10.66 21.45 -3.85
N ARG A 41 -10.34 21.59 -2.56
CA ARG A 41 -9.04 22.14 -2.14
C ARG A 41 -8.04 21.07 -1.72
N PHE A 42 -6.86 21.15 -2.32
CA PHE A 42 -5.68 20.46 -1.82
C PHE A 42 -5.21 21.12 -0.53
N GLY A 43 -4.79 20.28 0.42
CA GLY A 43 -4.23 20.71 1.68
C GLY A 43 -3.64 19.51 2.41
N ARG A 44 -2.88 19.75 3.47
CA ARG A 44 -2.18 18.68 4.18
C ARG A 44 -2.83 18.42 5.52
N ARG A 45 -3.28 17.19 5.75
CA ARG A 45 -3.68 16.71 7.07
C ARG A 45 -2.88 15.48 7.41
N GLU A 46 -2.30 15.46 8.60
CA GLU A 46 -1.52 14.31 9.07
C GLU A 46 -2.38 13.43 9.96
N ILE A 47 -2.39 12.13 9.69
CA ILE A 47 -3.10 11.14 10.50
C ILE A 47 -2.07 10.29 11.19
N ARG A 48 -2.13 10.25 12.52
CA ARG A 48 -1.24 9.45 13.35
C ARG A 48 -2.03 8.38 14.08
N VAL A 49 -1.61 7.14 13.92
CA VAL A 49 -2.19 5.97 14.57
C VAL A 49 -1.22 5.48 15.63
N THR A 50 -1.73 5.34 16.84
CA THR A 50 -1.02 4.78 18.00
C THR A 50 -1.74 3.52 18.47
N ARG A 51 -1.21 2.82 19.47
CA ARG A 51 -1.92 1.68 20.09
C ARG A 51 -3.23 2.11 20.77
N SER A 52 -3.30 3.37 21.21
CA SER A 52 -4.37 3.89 22.05
C SER A 52 -5.40 4.71 21.28
N SER A 53 -5.03 5.32 20.15
CA SER A 53 -5.88 6.27 19.44
C SER A 53 -5.48 6.54 17.99
N VAL A 54 -6.45 7.04 17.22
CA VAL A 54 -6.26 7.64 15.90
C VAL A 54 -6.46 9.16 16.04
N ARG A 55 -5.48 9.95 15.59
CA ARG A 55 -5.44 11.41 15.74
C ARG A 55 -5.26 12.09 14.39
N LEU A 56 -6.02 13.16 14.14
CA LEU A 56 -5.90 13.98 12.93
C LEU A 56 -5.32 15.35 13.29
N TYR A 57 -4.33 15.79 12.52
CA TYR A 57 -3.69 17.09 12.66
C TYR A 57 -3.87 17.91 11.38
N ASP A 58 -3.99 19.23 11.53
CA ASP A 58 -3.90 20.17 10.42
C ASP A 58 -2.44 20.38 9.96
N GLU A 59 -2.26 21.23 8.94
CA GLU A 59 -0.93 21.57 8.42
C GLU A 59 -0.06 22.35 9.43
N ALA A 60 -0.68 23.07 10.37
CA ALA A 60 0.01 23.78 11.45
C ALA A 60 0.40 22.85 12.62
N GLY A 61 -0.02 21.58 12.59
CA GLY A 61 0.19 20.62 13.67
C GLY A 61 -0.83 20.71 14.82
N THR A 62 -1.92 21.45 14.62
CA THR A 62 -3.05 21.52 15.55
C THR A 62 -3.83 20.22 15.49
N LEU A 63 -4.12 19.62 16.66
CA LEU A 63 -5.00 18.46 16.74
C LEU A 63 -6.44 18.87 16.40
N LEU A 64 -6.97 18.33 15.30
CA LEU A 64 -8.35 18.55 14.87
C LEU A 64 -9.32 17.65 15.64
N PHE A 65 -8.98 16.37 15.80
CA PHE A 65 -9.71 15.44 16.66
C PHE A 65 -8.87 14.20 17.00
N SER A 66 -9.34 13.45 18.00
CA SER A 66 -8.77 12.18 18.44
C SER A 66 -9.89 11.18 18.74
N VAL A 67 -9.75 9.96 18.24
CA VAL A 67 -10.66 8.84 18.51
C VAL A 67 -9.89 7.74 19.27
N PRO A 68 -10.33 7.35 20.47
CA PRO A 68 -9.75 6.21 21.18
C PRO A 68 -9.89 4.92 20.37
N MET A 69 -8.84 4.08 20.35
CA MET A 69 -8.86 2.80 19.64
C MET A 69 -9.98 1.89 20.16
N ALA A 70 -10.30 1.98 21.46
CA ALA A 70 -11.39 1.25 22.10
C ALA A 70 -12.79 1.60 21.55
N ASP A 71 -12.95 2.80 20.99
CA ASP A 71 -14.23 3.25 20.43
C ASP A 71 -14.39 2.87 18.95
N ILE A 72 -13.33 2.37 18.30
CA ILE A 72 -13.31 2.02 16.88
C ILE A 72 -13.74 0.56 16.70
N LYS A 73 -14.81 0.32 15.94
CA LYS A 73 -15.29 -1.01 15.55
C LYS A 73 -14.66 -1.50 14.25
N SER A 74 -14.50 -0.61 13.28
CA SER A 74 -13.85 -0.90 11.99
C SER A 74 -13.32 0.36 11.34
N ALA A 75 -12.40 0.20 10.40
CA ALA A 75 -11.80 1.27 9.63
C ALA A 75 -11.74 0.86 8.16
N ARG A 76 -12.21 1.73 7.27
CA ARG A 76 -12.26 1.43 5.83
C ARG A 76 -11.96 2.65 4.99
N THR A 77 -11.51 2.40 3.77
CA THR A 77 -11.41 3.44 2.75
C THR A 77 -12.65 3.36 1.86
N GLU A 78 -13.44 4.44 1.84
CA GLU A 78 -14.60 4.58 0.97
C GLU A 78 -14.20 5.32 -0.32
N PRO A 79 -14.34 4.71 -1.51
CA PRO A 79 -13.97 5.32 -2.77
C PRO A 79 -14.88 6.52 -3.10
N LEU A 80 -14.30 7.56 -3.69
CA LEU A 80 -14.98 8.78 -4.14
C LEU A 80 -14.56 9.12 -5.58
N VAL A 81 -15.22 10.11 -6.19
CA VAL A 81 -14.78 10.63 -7.49
C VAL A 81 -13.44 11.35 -7.31
N GLY A 82 -12.40 10.92 -8.04
CA GLY A 82 -11.07 11.52 -8.00
C GLY A 82 -10.20 11.12 -6.78
N GLY A 83 -10.74 10.35 -5.84
CA GLY A 83 -10.03 9.97 -4.62
C GLY A 83 -10.79 8.99 -3.75
N ALA A 84 -10.56 9.05 -2.45
CA ALA A 84 -11.28 8.26 -1.46
C ALA A 84 -11.26 8.97 -0.10
N ARG A 85 -12.01 8.43 0.87
CA ARG A 85 -11.97 8.91 2.26
C ARG A 85 -11.77 7.77 3.24
N LEU A 86 -11.05 8.04 4.32
CA LEU A 86 -10.92 7.14 5.46
C LEU A 86 -12.14 7.33 6.36
N GLU A 87 -12.86 6.25 6.61
CA GLU A 87 -13.99 6.22 7.54
C GLU A 87 -13.69 5.30 8.72
N LEU A 88 -13.97 5.79 9.92
CA LEU A 88 -13.99 4.97 11.13
C LEU A 88 -15.43 4.71 11.53
N THR A 89 -15.79 3.44 11.68
CA THR A 89 -17.04 3.08 12.33
C THR A 89 -16.78 3.03 13.83
N THR A 90 -17.34 3.98 14.58
CA THR A 90 -17.20 4.04 16.04
C THR A 90 -18.44 3.46 16.74
N THR A 91 -18.44 3.48 18.07
CA THR A 91 -19.63 3.18 18.88
C THR A 91 -20.80 4.14 18.63
N THR A 92 -20.51 5.40 18.26
CA THR A 92 -21.49 6.47 18.09
C THR A 92 -21.97 6.65 16.64
N GLY A 93 -21.26 6.12 15.65
CA GLY A 93 -21.65 6.22 14.25
C GLY A 93 -20.48 6.03 13.27
N VAL A 94 -20.66 6.44 12.03
CA VAL A 94 -19.58 6.47 11.03
C VAL A 94 -18.97 7.87 11.01
N LEU A 95 -17.68 7.97 11.30
CA LEU A 95 -16.91 9.20 11.32
C LEU A 95 -15.99 9.26 10.09
N PRO A 96 -16.20 10.22 9.16
CA PRO A 96 -15.25 10.48 8.10
C PRO A 96 -14.02 11.20 8.69
N VAL A 97 -12.84 10.60 8.54
CA VAL A 97 -11.59 11.11 9.14
C VAL A 97 -10.86 12.04 8.21
N ALA A 98 -10.64 11.62 6.97
CA ALA A 98 -9.90 12.41 5.99
C ALA A 98 -10.25 11.99 4.58
N THR A 99 -10.19 12.93 3.65
CA THR A 99 -10.34 12.70 2.21
C THR A 99 -8.96 12.84 1.56
N PHE A 100 -8.64 11.99 0.58
CA PHE A 100 -7.34 11.97 -0.08
C PHE A 100 -7.47 11.53 -1.54
N SER A 101 -6.53 11.95 -2.38
CA SER A 101 -6.52 11.65 -3.81
C SER A 101 -6.22 10.17 -4.07
N ALA A 102 -6.52 9.71 -5.28
CA ALA A 102 -6.19 8.36 -5.72
C ALA A 102 -4.68 8.06 -5.65
N SER A 103 -3.82 9.10 -5.62
CA SER A 103 -2.36 8.94 -5.64
C SER A 103 -1.78 8.35 -4.35
N VAL A 104 -2.47 8.53 -3.22
CA VAL A 104 -2.09 8.03 -1.88
C VAL A 104 -3.02 6.92 -1.37
N ALA A 105 -4.01 6.50 -2.16
CA ALA A 105 -5.03 5.55 -1.73
C ALA A 105 -4.51 4.19 -1.25
N ALA A 106 -3.41 3.70 -1.82
CA ALA A 106 -2.77 2.47 -1.39
C ALA A 106 -2.26 2.56 0.06
N ARG A 107 -1.64 3.68 0.45
CA ARG A 107 -1.12 3.90 1.81
C ARG A 107 -2.27 3.97 2.82
N PHE A 108 -3.34 4.67 2.46
CA PHE A 108 -4.54 4.77 3.27
C PHE A 108 -5.29 3.44 3.42
N SER A 109 -5.24 2.57 2.41
CA SER A 109 -5.82 1.23 2.50
C SER A 109 -5.06 0.36 3.52
N GLU A 110 -3.74 0.44 3.52
CA GLU A 110 -2.91 -0.24 4.53
C GLU A 110 -3.05 0.39 5.92
N MET A 111 -3.20 1.72 6.02
CA MET A 111 -3.54 2.39 7.29
C MET A 111 -4.88 1.90 7.84
N ALA A 112 -5.94 1.86 7.01
CA ALA A 112 -7.25 1.36 7.44
C ALA A 112 -7.15 -0.08 7.96
N ARG A 113 -6.42 -0.95 7.26
CA ARG A 113 -6.15 -2.32 7.71
C ARG A 113 -5.39 -2.37 9.02
N GLY A 114 -4.38 -1.50 9.20
CA GLY A 114 -3.64 -1.37 10.45
C GLY A 114 -4.52 -0.94 11.62
N ILE A 115 -5.41 0.01 11.40
CA ILE A 115 -6.39 0.45 12.41
C ILE A 115 -7.36 -0.70 12.75
N GLU A 116 -7.84 -1.46 11.75
CA GLU A 116 -8.69 -2.63 12.03
C GLU A 116 -7.99 -3.69 12.87
N GLN A 117 -6.72 -3.98 12.60
CA GLN A 117 -5.94 -4.94 13.38
C GLN A 117 -5.78 -4.47 14.83
N LEU A 118 -5.46 -3.18 15.03
CA LEU A 118 -5.33 -2.59 16.35
C LEU A 118 -6.66 -2.59 17.12
N ALA A 119 -7.76 -2.26 16.47
CA ALA A 119 -9.10 -2.29 17.05
C ALA A 119 -9.50 -3.71 17.51
N LYS A 120 -9.07 -4.75 16.78
CA LYS A 120 -9.29 -6.16 17.13
C LYS A 120 -8.29 -6.72 18.16
N GLY A 121 -7.26 -5.95 18.53
CA GLY A 121 -6.17 -6.42 19.39
C GLY A 121 -5.21 -7.39 18.69
N GLU A 122 -5.22 -7.46 17.36
CA GLU A 122 -4.31 -8.28 16.56
C GLU A 122 -2.94 -7.59 16.42
N PRO A 123 -1.85 -8.38 16.24
CA PRO A 123 -0.56 -7.80 15.94
C PRO A 123 -0.60 -7.03 14.61
N LEU A 124 0.00 -5.84 14.60
CA LEU A 124 0.15 -5.04 13.39
C LEU A 124 0.97 -5.80 12.35
N ALA A 125 0.31 -6.18 11.27
CA ALA A 125 0.92 -6.80 10.10
C ALA A 125 0.62 -5.91 8.88
N ILE A 126 1.21 -4.71 8.89
CA ILE A 126 1.10 -3.75 7.80
C ILE A 126 2.35 -3.86 6.95
N LYS A 127 2.19 -3.93 5.63
CA LYS A 127 3.32 -3.64 4.75
C LYS A 127 3.36 -2.13 4.58
N LEU A 128 4.34 -1.46 5.18
CA LEU A 128 4.65 -0.09 4.76
C LEU A 128 4.95 -0.18 3.25
N VAL A 129 4.02 0.33 2.44
CA VAL A 129 4.16 0.37 1.00
C VAL A 129 5.13 1.49 0.71
N ASP A 130 6.42 1.19 0.86
CA ASP A 130 7.44 1.94 0.14
C ASP A 130 7.21 1.66 -1.34
N GLU A 131 6.36 2.49 -1.97
CA GLU A 131 6.06 2.39 -3.38
C GLU A 131 7.37 2.42 -4.16
N LYS A 132 7.81 1.26 -4.66
CA LYS A 132 9.08 1.15 -5.36
C LYS A 132 8.89 1.77 -6.72
N THR A 133 9.31 3.02 -6.84
CA THR A 133 9.37 3.73 -8.12
C THR A 133 10.62 3.37 -8.92
N ARG A 134 11.60 2.71 -8.28
CA ARG A 134 12.86 2.26 -8.89
C ARG A 134 13.20 0.84 -8.49
N CYS A 135 13.78 0.11 -9.43
CA CYS A 135 14.27 -1.24 -9.20
C CYS A 135 15.51 -1.23 -8.30
N GLU A 136 15.49 -2.02 -7.22
CA GLU A 136 16.63 -2.17 -6.29
C GLU A 136 17.86 -2.83 -6.94
N LYS A 137 17.66 -3.63 -8.00
CA LYS A 137 18.75 -4.32 -8.68
C LYS A 137 19.51 -3.47 -9.69
N CYS A 138 18.84 -2.51 -10.35
CA CYS A 138 19.45 -1.75 -11.45
C CYS A 138 19.18 -0.25 -11.41
N GLY A 139 18.44 0.26 -10.42
CA GLY A 139 18.12 1.67 -10.25
C GLY A 139 17.15 2.27 -11.29
N ARG A 140 16.69 1.47 -12.27
CA ARG A 140 15.80 1.92 -13.34
C ARG A 140 14.40 2.19 -12.81
N ARG A 141 13.73 3.21 -13.35
CA ARG A 141 12.33 3.50 -12.99
C ARG A 141 11.43 2.33 -13.39
N LEU A 142 10.53 1.97 -12.48
CA LEU A 142 9.54 0.94 -12.71
C LEU A 142 8.34 1.52 -13.48
N PRO A 143 7.81 0.81 -14.49
CA PRO A 143 6.69 1.30 -15.29
C PRO A 143 5.38 1.35 -14.50
N GLU A 144 5.23 0.48 -13.50
CA GLU A 144 4.14 0.49 -12.52
C GLU A 144 4.77 0.53 -11.12
N LYS A 145 4.11 1.22 -10.17
CA LYS A 145 4.54 1.24 -8.77
C LYS A 145 4.58 -0.21 -8.26
N ASP A 146 5.70 -0.62 -7.65
CA ASP A 146 5.93 -1.99 -7.18
C ASP A 146 5.94 -3.09 -8.26
N GLY A 147 6.02 -2.70 -9.53
CA GLY A 147 6.12 -3.63 -10.65
C GLY A 147 7.40 -4.49 -10.60
N LYS A 148 7.39 -5.62 -11.32
CA LYS A 148 8.63 -6.37 -11.55
C LYS A 148 9.44 -5.69 -12.65
N CYS A 149 10.71 -5.40 -12.38
CA CYS A 149 11.57 -4.73 -13.36
C CYS A 149 11.77 -5.58 -14.63
N PRO A 150 11.33 -5.11 -15.81
CA PRO A 150 11.43 -5.90 -17.05
C PRO A 150 12.87 -6.15 -17.50
N ALA A 151 13.81 -5.29 -17.07
CA ALA A 151 15.24 -5.44 -17.36
C ALA A 151 15.95 -6.44 -16.43
N CYS A 152 15.47 -6.62 -15.19
CA CYS A 152 16.11 -7.48 -14.19
C CYS A 152 15.43 -8.83 -13.98
N VAL A 153 14.17 -8.98 -14.41
CA VAL A 153 13.48 -10.26 -14.40
C VAL A 153 14.16 -11.20 -15.40
N LYS A 154 14.79 -12.26 -14.89
CA LYS A 154 15.34 -13.34 -15.72
C LYS A 154 14.18 -14.07 -16.38
N ARG A 155 13.92 -13.78 -17.66
CA ARG A 155 12.88 -14.42 -18.49
C ARG A 155 12.95 -15.95 -18.41
N ALA A 156 14.18 -16.50 -18.37
CA ALA A 156 14.43 -17.94 -18.19
C ALA A 156 13.91 -18.50 -16.84
N ALA A 157 13.99 -17.73 -15.75
CA ALA A 157 13.46 -18.16 -14.45
C ALA A 157 11.92 -18.12 -14.39
N VAL A 158 11.30 -17.20 -15.14
CA VAL A 158 9.84 -17.16 -15.32
C VAL A 158 9.38 -18.35 -16.16
N PHE A 159 10.08 -18.63 -17.25
CA PHE A 159 9.79 -19.78 -18.12
C PHE A 159 9.98 -21.12 -17.38
N GLY A 160 11.01 -21.23 -16.54
CA GLY A 160 11.23 -22.40 -15.68
C GLY A 160 10.08 -22.66 -14.70
N ARG A 161 9.47 -21.60 -14.13
CA ARG A 161 8.26 -21.75 -13.28
C ARG A 161 7.07 -22.26 -14.09
N ILE A 162 6.88 -21.77 -15.31
CA ILE A 162 5.82 -22.24 -16.21
C ILE A 162 6.04 -23.73 -16.57
N MET A 163 7.27 -24.12 -16.89
CA MET A 163 7.63 -25.52 -17.15
C MET A 163 7.47 -26.44 -15.92
N GLY A 164 7.48 -25.86 -14.71
CA GLY A 164 7.10 -26.54 -13.48
C GLY A 164 5.62 -26.95 -13.44
N TYR A 165 4.71 -26.18 -14.06
CA TYR A 165 3.29 -26.55 -14.15
C TYR A 165 3.00 -27.65 -15.18
N LEU A 166 3.91 -27.87 -16.13
CA LEU A 166 3.87 -29.03 -17.04
C LEU A 166 4.48 -30.30 -16.41
N ASN A 167 5.11 -30.19 -15.23
CA ASN A 167 5.71 -31.31 -14.51
C ASN A 167 4.74 -32.49 -14.22
N PRO A 168 3.50 -32.28 -13.75
CA PRO A 168 2.57 -33.38 -13.50
C PRO A 168 2.07 -34.09 -14.77
N TYR A 169 2.29 -33.53 -15.97
CA TYR A 169 1.82 -34.12 -17.23
C TYR A 169 2.92 -34.78 -18.07
N ARG A 170 4.16 -34.84 -17.57
CA ARG A 170 5.30 -35.43 -18.31
C ARG A 170 5.07 -36.90 -18.69
N LEU A 171 4.51 -37.67 -17.76
CA LEU A 171 4.12 -39.08 -17.99
C LEU A 171 2.96 -39.21 -18.99
N ARG A 172 1.93 -38.36 -18.87
CA ARG A 172 0.76 -38.39 -19.77
C ARG A 172 1.14 -37.97 -21.19
N ALA A 173 1.96 -36.94 -21.34
CA ALA A 173 2.51 -36.52 -22.63
C ALA A 173 3.41 -37.60 -23.25
N GLY A 174 4.23 -38.28 -22.45
CA GLY A 174 5.04 -39.41 -22.90
C GLY A 174 4.20 -40.58 -23.41
N ILE A 175 3.10 -40.92 -22.74
CA ILE A 175 2.18 -41.98 -23.17
C ILE A 175 1.52 -41.62 -24.51
N VAL A 176 1.03 -40.40 -24.67
CA VAL A 176 0.41 -39.97 -25.94
C VAL A 176 1.40 -40.05 -27.09
N VAL A 177 2.63 -39.55 -26.90
CA VAL A 177 3.68 -39.62 -27.93
C VAL A 177 4.07 -41.06 -28.25
N ALA A 178 4.21 -41.93 -27.24
CA ALA A 178 4.53 -43.33 -27.44
C ALA A 178 3.43 -44.07 -28.22
N VAL A 179 2.15 -43.81 -27.89
CA VAL A 179 1.00 -44.37 -28.62
C VAL A 179 0.97 -43.85 -30.06
N SER A 180 1.22 -42.57 -30.29
CA SER A 180 1.26 -42.00 -31.64
C SER A 180 2.39 -42.59 -32.50
N LEU A 181 3.57 -42.82 -31.91
CA LEU A 181 4.71 -43.43 -32.61
C LEU A 181 4.49 -44.91 -32.91
N LEU A 182 3.87 -45.65 -31.98
CA LEU A 182 3.49 -47.04 -32.20
C LEU A 182 2.44 -47.16 -33.32
N SER A 183 1.44 -46.30 -33.34
CA SER A 183 0.44 -46.27 -34.40
C SER A 183 1.05 -45.95 -35.77
N ALA A 184 2.03 -45.06 -35.84
CA ALA A 184 2.72 -44.71 -37.08
C ALA A 184 3.69 -45.79 -37.58
N ALA A 185 4.18 -46.69 -36.69
CA ALA A 185 5.05 -47.79 -37.06
C ALA A 185 4.27 -49.05 -37.54
N SER A 186 2.96 -49.11 -37.26
CA SER A 186 2.08 -50.20 -37.69
C SER A 186 1.37 -49.96 -39.03
N SER A 187 1.61 -48.81 -39.67
CA SER A 187 1.15 -48.44 -41.03
C SER A 187 2.31 -48.45 -42.01
#